data_AF-A0A2H0A843-F1
#
_entry.id   AF-A0A2H0A843-F1
#
_cell.length_a   1.000
_cell.length_b   1.000
_cell.length_c   1.000
_cell.angle_alpha   90.00
_cell.angle_beta   90.00
_cell.angle_gamma   90.00
#
_symmetry.space_group_name_H-M   'P 1'
#
loop_
_entity.id
_entity.type
_entity.pdbx_description
1 polymer ?
#
loop_
_entity_poly.entity_id
_entity_poly.type
_entity_poly.pdbx_seq_one_letter_code
_entity_poly.pdbx_strand_id
1 'polypeptide(L)'
;SLSQYLDAGLLVVASGNEDTIFDDIIFLKKRVQMEQAKLKGVIINKVANINEFNEIYLPKIQQLGVNVLGVIPYYKELPFFSVNYLADRLFAKIIAGENNLNGIVENVFIGSVSASAVCKEPLFQTKNKIVITSGDRSDMIIAALDSQSTAIVLTNNILPPSNIIAKAEKMGIPLLLVSLDSYQTAKQIDDLEALPTKDDKEKIALIEKMISDHVDIKKLQLA
;
A
#
# COMPACT_ATOMS: atom_id res chain seq x y z
N SER A 1 -2.79 25.43 -20.40
CA SER A 1 -2.30 24.32 -19.54
C SER A 1 -1.16 23.57 -20.24
N LEU A 2 -0.41 22.74 -19.52
CA LEU A 2 0.71 21.95 -20.10
C LEU A 2 0.24 21.04 -21.26
N SER A 3 -0.97 20.48 -21.15
CA SER A 3 -1.56 19.65 -22.20
C SER A 3 -1.84 20.42 -23.49
N GLN A 4 -2.27 21.68 -23.42
CA GLN A 4 -2.42 22.52 -24.61
C GLN A 4 -1.08 22.83 -25.27
N TYR A 5 -0.06 23.15 -24.48
CA TYR A 5 1.28 23.44 -25.00
C TYR A 5 1.89 22.22 -25.71
N LEU A 6 1.57 21.02 -25.23
CA LEU A 6 2.06 19.74 -25.78
C LEU A 6 1.11 19.11 -26.81
N ASP A 7 -0.03 19.76 -27.14
CA ASP A 7 -1.15 19.18 -27.89
C ASP A 7 -1.55 17.75 -27.44
N ALA A 8 -1.48 17.52 -26.12
CA ALA A 8 -1.68 16.20 -25.51
C ALA A 8 -3.12 16.00 -25.03
N GLY A 9 -3.59 14.76 -25.11
CA GLY A 9 -4.85 14.33 -24.51
C GLY A 9 -4.73 14.19 -22.99
N LEU A 10 -5.77 14.59 -22.26
CA LEU A 10 -5.85 14.42 -20.81
C LEU A 10 -6.56 13.10 -20.48
N LEU A 11 -5.90 12.23 -19.73
CA LEU A 11 -6.51 11.08 -19.06
C LEU A 11 -6.55 11.39 -17.57
N VAL A 12 -7.73 11.24 -16.95
CA VAL A 12 -7.88 11.48 -15.51
C VAL A 12 -8.16 10.17 -14.79
N VAL A 13 -7.51 9.97 -13.65
CA VAL A 13 -7.88 8.93 -12.69
C VAL A 13 -8.50 9.62 -11.49
N ALA A 14 -9.78 9.35 -11.22
CA ALA A 14 -10.51 9.87 -10.06
C ALA A 14 -10.66 8.78 -9.01
N SER A 15 -10.55 9.12 -7.73
CA SER A 15 -10.76 8.19 -6.61
C SER A 15 -11.26 8.93 -5.39
N GLY A 16 -12.04 8.26 -4.56
CA GLY A 16 -12.66 8.86 -3.38
C GLY A 16 -13.93 8.09 -3.02
N ASN A 17 -14.76 8.67 -2.16
CA ASN A 17 -16.15 8.23 -2.05
C ASN A 17 -16.93 8.65 -3.30
N GLU A 18 -18.09 8.06 -3.47
CA GLU A 18 -18.89 8.14 -4.70
C GLU A 18 -19.34 9.58 -5.00
N ASP A 19 -19.73 10.34 -3.98
CA ASP A 19 -20.12 11.74 -4.12
C ASP A 19 -18.94 12.65 -4.49
N THR A 20 -17.78 12.46 -3.86
CA THR A 20 -16.55 13.22 -4.17
C THR A 20 -16.12 12.99 -5.61
N ILE A 21 -16.13 11.73 -6.06
CA ILE A 21 -15.81 11.37 -7.45
C ILE A 21 -16.75 12.10 -8.41
N PHE A 22 -18.05 12.13 -8.10
CA PHE A 22 -19.03 12.79 -8.95
C PHE A 22 -18.78 14.30 -9.05
N ASP A 23 -18.57 14.97 -7.92
CA ASP A 23 -18.28 16.40 -7.86
C ASP A 23 -16.97 16.75 -8.56
N ASP A 24 -15.92 15.96 -8.36
CA ASP A 24 -14.62 16.12 -9.01
C ASP A 24 -14.75 16.02 -10.54
N ILE A 25 -15.52 15.05 -11.04
CA ILE A 25 -15.75 14.89 -12.47
C ILE A 25 -16.52 16.09 -13.05
N ILE A 26 -17.51 16.61 -12.34
CA ILE A 26 -18.24 17.83 -12.74
C ILE A 26 -17.29 19.02 -12.80
N PHE A 27 -16.46 19.20 -11.77
CA PHE A 27 -15.49 20.28 -11.69
C PHE A 27 -14.46 20.18 -12.83
N LEU A 28 -13.89 18.99 -13.05
CA LEU A 28 -12.93 18.71 -14.12
C LEU A 28 -13.52 19.00 -15.49
N LYS A 29 -14.76 18.55 -15.76
CA LYS A 29 -15.43 18.81 -17.05
C LYS A 29 -15.55 20.30 -17.30
N LYS A 30 -16.04 21.08 -16.33
CA LYS A 30 -16.16 22.54 -16.46
C LYS A 30 -14.81 23.19 -16.73
N ARG A 31 -13.77 22.77 -16.01
CA ARG A 31 -12.42 23.34 -16.14
C ARG A 31 -11.76 23.00 -17.47
N VAL A 32 -11.85 21.75 -17.91
CA VAL A 32 -11.33 21.31 -19.21
C VAL A 32 -11.99 22.06 -20.36
N GLN A 33 -13.31 22.30 -20.29
CA GLN A 33 -14.03 23.09 -21.27
C GLN A 33 -13.54 24.54 -21.33
N MET A 34 -13.34 25.17 -20.18
CA MET A 34 -12.78 26.54 -20.10
C MET A 34 -11.36 26.60 -20.65
N GLU A 35 -10.54 25.59 -20.38
CA GLU A 35 -9.15 25.52 -20.82
C GLU A 35 -8.99 24.85 -22.20
N GLN A 36 -10.06 24.60 -22.96
CA GLN A 36 -10.03 23.94 -24.28
C GLN A 36 -9.12 22.69 -24.35
N ALA A 37 -8.96 21.96 -23.25
CA ALA A 37 -8.13 20.77 -23.22
C ALA A 37 -8.89 19.55 -23.75
N LYS A 38 -8.17 18.60 -24.35
CA LYS A 38 -8.77 17.38 -24.94
C LYS A 38 -8.87 16.27 -23.89
N LEU A 39 -9.97 16.19 -23.13
CA LEU A 39 -10.20 15.06 -22.23
C LEU A 39 -10.47 13.78 -23.03
N LYS A 40 -9.55 12.83 -22.97
CA LYS A 40 -9.64 11.53 -23.65
C LYS A 40 -10.51 10.54 -22.88
N GLY A 41 -10.52 10.64 -21.56
CA GLY A 41 -11.45 9.90 -20.72
C GLY A 41 -11.10 9.95 -19.24
N VAL A 42 -11.93 9.27 -18.45
CA VAL A 42 -11.80 9.17 -16.99
C VAL A 42 -11.80 7.70 -16.60
N ILE A 43 -10.85 7.32 -15.74
CA ILE A 43 -10.86 6.04 -15.02
C ILE A 43 -11.27 6.35 -13.58
N ILE A 44 -12.25 5.61 -13.08
CA ILE A 44 -12.72 5.75 -11.71
C ILE A 44 -12.12 4.62 -10.90
N ASN A 45 -11.36 4.94 -9.87
CA ASN A 45 -10.51 3.99 -9.15
C ASN A 45 -10.89 3.91 -7.67
N LYS A 46 -10.63 2.74 -7.06
CA LYS A 46 -10.86 2.46 -5.64
C LYS A 46 -12.32 2.61 -5.20
N VAL A 47 -13.27 2.20 -6.06
CA VAL A 47 -14.70 2.25 -5.73
C VAL A 47 -15.05 1.17 -4.71
N ALA A 48 -15.69 1.55 -3.59
CA ALA A 48 -16.04 0.62 -2.52
C ALA A 48 -17.17 -0.32 -2.93
N ASN A 49 -18.23 0.22 -3.52
CA ASN A 49 -19.36 -0.55 -4.03
C ASN A 49 -19.54 -0.34 -5.54
N ILE A 50 -18.90 -1.20 -6.34
CA ILE A 50 -18.95 -1.09 -7.80
C ILE A 50 -20.36 -1.23 -8.38
N ASN A 51 -21.23 -2.03 -7.76
CA ASN A 51 -22.59 -2.25 -8.24
C ASN A 51 -23.42 -0.97 -8.09
N GLU A 52 -23.41 -0.39 -6.88
CA GLU A 52 -24.09 0.87 -6.59
C GLU A 52 -23.55 2.02 -7.45
N PHE A 53 -22.22 2.08 -7.62
CA PHE A 53 -21.60 3.10 -8.48
C PHE A 53 -22.09 2.99 -9.93
N ASN A 54 -22.14 1.77 -10.47
CA ASN A 54 -22.57 1.52 -11.84
C ASN A 54 -24.07 1.80 -12.05
N GLU A 55 -24.91 1.57 -11.04
CA GLU A 55 -26.36 1.80 -11.13
C GLU A 55 -26.72 3.29 -10.95
N ILE A 56 -26.06 4.00 -10.05
CA ILE A 56 -26.47 5.35 -9.63
C ILE A 56 -25.62 6.45 -10.27
N TYR A 57 -24.29 6.31 -10.24
CA TYR A 57 -23.36 7.41 -10.55
C TYR A 57 -22.87 7.36 -11.99
N LEU A 58 -22.50 6.18 -12.49
CA LEU A 58 -22.00 6.00 -13.85
C LEU A 58 -22.96 6.56 -14.91
N PRO A 59 -24.29 6.32 -14.88
CA PRO A 59 -25.20 6.87 -15.88
C PRO A 59 -25.26 8.40 -15.83
N LYS A 60 -25.22 8.99 -14.63
CA LYS A 60 -25.21 10.46 -14.46
C LYS A 60 -23.94 11.06 -15.06
N ILE A 61 -22.77 10.45 -14.82
CA ILE A 61 -21.49 10.89 -15.39
C ILE A 61 -21.51 10.79 -16.93
N GLN A 62 -22.04 9.70 -17.47
CA GLN A 62 -22.16 9.51 -18.92
C GLN A 62 -23.15 10.49 -19.57
N GLN A 63 -24.25 10.85 -18.88
CA GLN A 63 -25.17 11.91 -19.33
C GLN A 63 -24.50 13.29 -19.40
N LEU A 64 -23.46 13.52 -18.61
CA LEU A 64 -22.60 14.69 -18.73
C LEU A 64 -21.67 14.61 -19.95
N GLY A 65 -21.74 13.58 -20.80
CA GLY A 65 -20.87 13.44 -21.97
C GLY A 65 -19.41 13.18 -21.62
N VAL A 66 -19.12 12.69 -20.40
CA VAL A 66 -17.78 12.30 -19.99
C VAL A 66 -17.52 10.86 -20.46
N ASN A 67 -16.42 10.66 -21.19
CA ASN A 67 -16.00 9.33 -21.61
C ASN A 67 -15.39 8.56 -20.43
N VAL A 68 -16.18 7.71 -19.77
CA VAL A 68 -15.69 6.83 -18.72
C VAL A 68 -15.10 5.57 -19.36
N LEU A 69 -13.80 5.36 -19.11
CA LEU A 69 -13.02 4.26 -19.67
C LEU A 69 -13.14 3.00 -18.84
N GLY A 70 -13.36 3.14 -17.53
CA GLY A 70 -13.46 2.03 -16.61
C GLY A 70 -13.80 2.46 -15.19
N VAL A 71 -14.36 1.53 -14.44
CA VAL A 71 -14.64 1.65 -13.00
C VAL A 71 -13.97 0.48 -12.30
N ILE A 72 -12.95 0.79 -11.51
CA ILE A 72 -12.10 -0.16 -10.83
C ILE A 72 -12.52 -0.25 -9.35
N PRO A 73 -12.87 -1.45 -8.84
CA PRO A 73 -13.23 -1.62 -7.44
C PRO A 73 -12.01 -1.49 -6.53
N TYR A 74 -12.24 -1.32 -5.23
CA TYR A 74 -11.18 -1.36 -4.23
C TYR A 74 -10.63 -2.78 -4.04
N TYR A 75 -9.33 -2.96 -4.25
CA TYR A 75 -8.61 -4.21 -3.95
C TYR A 75 -7.86 -4.07 -2.63
N LYS A 76 -8.26 -4.87 -1.64
CA LYS A 76 -7.70 -4.81 -0.27
C LYS A 76 -6.26 -5.27 -0.20
N GLU A 77 -5.75 -6.00 -1.20
CA GLU A 77 -4.41 -6.58 -1.24
C GLU A 77 -3.34 -5.58 -1.71
N LEU A 78 -3.72 -4.56 -2.49
CA LEU A 78 -2.79 -3.59 -3.06
C LEU A 78 -2.12 -2.60 -2.07
N PRO A 79 -2.78 -2.12 -0.98
CA PRO A 79 -2.22 -1.09 -0.11
C PRO A 79 -1.16 -1.62 0.88
N PHE A 80 -0.88 -2.92 0.90
CA PHE A 80 0.05 -3.51 1.86
C PHE A 80 1.49 -3.54 1.37
N PHE A 81 2.44 -3.52 2.30
CA PHE A 81 3.88 -3.56 2.00
C PHE A 81 4.39 -5.00 1.98
N SER A 82 5.45 -5.27 1.22
CA SER A 82 6.29 -6.45 1.45
C SER A 82 7.38 -6.12 2.47
N VAL A 83 7.90 -7.13 3.18
CA VAL A 83 9.04 -6.93 4.09
C VAL A 83 10.25 -6.39 3.34
N ASN A 84 10.48 -6.85 2.10
CA ASN A 84 11.55 -6.36 1.24
C ASN A 84 11.40 -4.86 0.96
N TYR A 85 10.19 -4.41 0.61
CA TYR A 85 9.93 -2.99 0.41
C TYR A 85 10.24 -2.16 1.66
N LEU A 86 9.84 -2.65 2.83
CA LEU A 86 10.14 -1.97 4.09
C LEU A 86 11.64 -1.97 4.39
N ALA A 87 12.35 -3.07 4.15
CA ALA A 87 13.79 -3.15 4.35
C ALA A 87 14.52 -2.10 3.49
N ASP A 88 14.16 -1.98 2.21
CA ASP A 88 14.72 -0.98 1.29
C ASP A 88 14.40 0.45 1.73
N ARG A 89 13.13 0.74 2.06
CA ARG A 89 12.69 2.09 2.41
C ARG A 89 13.21 2.57 3.76
N LEU A 90 13.44 1.65 4.69
CA LEU A 90 14.01 1.94 6.02
C LEU A 90 15.54 1.89 6.03
N PHE A 91 16.19 1.57 4.90
CA PHE A 91 17.62 1.27 4.82
C PHE A 91 18.06 0.25 5.88
N ALA A 92 17.20 -0.75 6.09
CA ALA A 92 17.40 -1.73 7.14
C ALA A 92 18.50 -2.73 6.76
N LYS A 93 19.35 -3.05 7.72
CA LYS A 93 20.25 -4.19 7.61
C LYS A 93 19.50 -5.45 8.03
N ILE A 94 19.36 -6.41 7.12
CA ILE A 94 18.80 -7.72 7.43
C ILE A 94 19.84 -8.53 8.21
N ILE A 95 19.49 -9.00 9.41
CA ILE A 95 20.40 -9.76 10.28
C ILE A 95 19.97 -11.23 10.51
N ALA A 96 18.77 -11.59 10.06
CA ALA A 96 18.24 -12.95 9.99
C ALA A 96 17.05 -12.99 9.01
N GLY A 97 16.70 -14.18 8.51
CA GLY A 97 15.50 -14.46 7.74
C GLY A 97 15.51 -13.91 6.30
N GLU A 98 16.69 -13.73 5.70
CA GLU A 98 16.86 -13.09 4.37
C GLU A 98 16.09 -13.79 3.24
N ASN A 99 15.81 -15.08 3.37
CA ASN A 99 15.05 -15.84 2.36
C ASN A 99 13.53 -15.57 2.37
N ASN A 100 13.01 -14.85 3.38
CA ASN A 100 11.57 -14.68 3.61
C ASN A 100 11.11 -13.21 3.62
N LEU A 101 11.66 -12.39 2.72
CA LEU A 101 11.34 -10.95 2.64
C LEU A 101 10.08 -10.62 1.82
N ASN A 102 9.45 -11.61 1.19
CA ASN A 102 8.24 -11.39 0.39
C ASN A 102 6.95 -11.44 1.21
N GLY A 103 7.05 -11.57 2.55
CA GLY A 103 5.88 -11.57 3.42
C GLY A 103 5.11 -10.25 3.35
N ILE A 104 3.78 -10.33 3.38
CA ILE A 104 2.89 -9.16 3.37
C ILE A 104 2.77 -8.59 4.78
N VAL A 105 2.85 -7.26 4.86
CA VAL A 105 2.70 -6.47 6.07
C VAL A 105 1.42 -5.65 5.98
N GLU A 106 0.43 -6.07 6.76
CA GLU A 106 -0.88 -5.44 6.90
C GLU A 106 -0.95 -4.56 8.15
N ASN A 107 -0.21 -4.93 9.19
CA ASN A 107 -0.31 -4.30 10.51
C ASN A 107 1.08 -3.93 11.05
N VAL A 108 1.17 -2.79 11.73
CA VAL A 108 2.38 -2.34 12.41
C VAL A 108 2.11 -2.28 13.91
N PHE A 109 2.92 -2.97 14.71
CA PHE A 109 2.82 -2.96 16.16
C PHE A 109 4.08 -2.38 16.79
N ILE A 110 3.93 -1.40 17.69
CA ILE A 110 5.04 -0.78 18.41
C ILE A 110 5.18 -1.46 19.78
N GLY A 111 6.24 -2.24 19.97
CA GLY A 111 6.56 -2.97 21.18
C GLY A 111 7.18 -2.10 22.28
N SER A 112 6.49 -1.03 22.69
CA SER A 112 6.91 -0.10 23.75
C SER A 112 6.59 -0.60 25.18
N VAL A 113 5.59 -1.47 25.30
CA VAL A 113 5.15 -2.10 26.56
C VAL A 113 5.81 -3.46 26.81
N SER A 114 5.65 -4.04 28.00
CA SER A 114 6.21 -5.35 28.35
C SER A 114 5.58 -6.49 27.54
N ALA A 115 6.35 -7.54 27.23
CA ALA A 115 5.83 -8.69 26.48
C ALA A 115 4.59 -9.32 27.16
N SER A 116 4.56 -9.37 28.50
CA SER A 116 3.45 -9.93 29.27
C SER A 116 2.14 -9.14 29.15
N ALA A 117 2.21 -7.82 28.94
CA ALA A 117 1.04 -6.99 28.68
C ALA A 117 0.56 -7.13 27.23
N VAL A 118 1.50 -7.23 26.29
CA VAL A 118 1.23 -7.24 24.84
C VAL A 118 0.53 -8.49 24.34
N CYS A 119 0.74 -9.65 24.97
CA CYS A 119 0.06 -10.88 24.54
C CYS A 119 -1.47 -10.79 24.59
N LYS A 120 -2.03 -9.84 25.36
CA LYS A 120 -3.48 -9.59 25.45
C LYS A 120 -3.98 -8.56 24.41
N GLU A 121 -3.08 -7.85 23.74
CA GLU A 121 -3.43 -6.83 22.76
C GLU A 121 -3.92 -7.47 21.45
N PRO A 122 -5.14 -7.16 20.98
CA PRO A 122 -5.69 -7.76 19.77
C PRO A 122 -4.81 -7.55 18.54
N LEU A 123 -4.21 -6.35 18.39
CA LEU A 123 -3.32 -6.01 17.27
C LEU A 123 -2.04 -6.86 17.28
N PHE A 124 -1.58 -7.31 18.45
CA PHE A 124 -0.43 -8.21 18.51
C PHE A 124 -0.79 -9.65 18.11
N GLN A 125 -2.06 -10.02 18.14
CA GLN A 125 -2.51 -11.35 17.73
C GLN A 125 -2.94 -11.42 16.25
N THR A 126 -2.94 -10.29 15.54
CA THR A 126 -3.26 -10.28 14.12
C THR A 126 -2.16 -10.94 13.30
N LYS A 127 -2.56 -11.49 12.16
CA LYS A 127 -1.65 -11.98 11.13
C LYS A 127 -1.03 -10.82 10.38
N ASN A 128 0.01 -11.13 9.61
CA ASN A 128 0.65 -10.19 8.69
C ASN A 128 1.11 -8.90 9.38
N LYS A 129 1.55 -9.02 10.64
CA LYS A 129 2.02 -7.91 11.45
C LYS A 129 3.54 -7.84 11.46
N ILE A 130 4.08 -6.63 11.54
CA ILE A 130 5.46 -6.40 11.97
C ILE A 130 5.48 -5.85 13.40
N VAL A 131 6.57 -6.13 14.11
CA VAL A 131 6.80 -5.60 15.45
C VAL A 131 8.02 -4.70 15.42
N ILE A 132 7.86 -3.44 15.83
CA ILE A 132 8.94 -2.47 16.01
C ILE A 132 9.33 -2.47 17.48
N THR A 133 10.57 -2.81 17.79
CA THR A 133 11.07 -2.80 19.18
C THR A 133 12.59 -2.56 19.20
N SER A 134 13.15 -2.36 20.39
CA SER A 134 14.60 -2.21 20.56
C SER A 134 15.28 -3.58 20.63
N GLY A 135 16.50 -3.71 20.13
CA GLY A 135 17.23 -4.98 20.13
C GLY A 135 17.54 -5.56 21.51
N ASP A 136 17.58 -4.73 22.54
CA ASP A 136 17.76 -5.14 23.94
C ASP A 136 16.48 -5.70 24.59
N ARG A 137 15.31 -5.49 23.96
CA ARG A 137 14.01 -6.04 24.39
C ARG A 137 13.83 -7.50 23.97
N SER A 138 14.71 -8.35 24.49
CA SER A 138 14.69 -9.80 24.24
C SER A 138 13.34 -10.44 24.53
N ASP A 139 12.62 -9.97 25.57
CA ASP A 139 11.27 -10.42 25.91
C ASP A 139 10.27 -10.18 24.77
N MET A 140 10.29 -8.98 24.19
CA MET A 140 9.40 -8.58 23.10
C MET A 140 9.74 -9.29 21.79
N ILE A 141 11.03 -9.42 21.48
CA ILE A 141 11.49 -10.11 20.27
C ILE A 141 11.06 -11.58 20.31
N ILE A 142 11.22 -12.25 21.46
CA ILE A 142 10.78 -13.64 21.63
C ILE A 142 9.26 -13.76 21.47
N ALA A 143 8.49 -12.86 22.08
CA ALA A 143 7.02 -12.86 21.92
C ALA A 143 6.59 -12.62 20.47
N ALA A 144 7.28 -11.73 19.74
CA ALA A 144 7.01 -11.45 18.34
C ALA A 144 7.31 -12.67 17.44
N LEU A 145 8.43 -13.36 17.69
CA LEU A 145 8.76 -14.62 17.01
C LEU A 145 7.69 -15.69 17.28
N ASP A 146 7.31 -15.88 18.55
CA ASP A 146 6.36 -16.92 18.94
C ASP A 146 4.92 -16.62 18.46
N SER A 147 4.57 -15.34 18.29
CA SER A 147 3.30 -14.90 17.69
C SER A 147 3.31 -14.84 16.16
N GLN A 148 4.36 -15.38 15.52
CA GLN A 148 4.51 -15.47 14.07
C GLN A 148 4.37 -14.11 13.35
N SER A 149 5.03 -13.07 13.87
CA SER A 149 5.19 -11.82 13.12
C SER A 149 5.84 -12.05 11.76
N THR A 150 5.41 -11.31 10.74
CA THR A 150 5.96 -11.38 9.39
C THR A 150 7.40 -10.87 9.33
N ALA A 151 7.75 -9.89 10.16
CA ALA A 151 9.11 -9.42 10.41
C ALA A 151 9.19 -8.68 11.74
N ILE A 152 10.41 -8.47 12.24
CA ILE A 152 10.67 -7.66 13.43
C ILE A 152 11.67 -6.57 13.05
N VAL A 153 11.31 -5.31 13.34
CA VAL A 153 12.17 -4.15 13.12
C VAL A 153 12.84 -3.77 14.44
N LEU A 154 14.17 -3.81 14.45
CA LEU A 154 15.03 -3.56 15.59
C LEU A 154 15.63 -2.16 15.49
N THR A 155 15.28 -1.31 16.46
CA THR A 155 15.59 0.12 16.41
C THR A 155 16.95 0.47 17.01
N ASN A 156 17.40 1.70 16.76
CA ASN A 156 18.63 2.28 17.32
C ASN A 156 19.93 1.49 17.02
N ASN A 157 19.96 0.67 15.97
CA ASN A 157 21.07 -0.23 15.66
C ASN A 157 21.48 -1.18 16.81
N ILE A 158 20.56 -1.48 17.72
CA ILE A 158 20.84 -2.39 18.84
C ILE A 158 20.66 -3.83 18.36
N LEU A 159 21.72 -4.62 18.45
CA LEU A 159 21.67 -6.05 18.12
C LEU A 159 21.12 -6.86 19.30
N PRO A 160 20.23 -7.83 19.05
CA PRO A 160 19.80 -8.75 20.09
C PRO A 160 20.87 -9.83 20.33
N PRO A 161 20.78 -10.55 21.46
CA PRO A 161 21.63 -11.71 21.73
C PRO A 161 21.64 -12.73 20.58
N SER A 162 22.80 -13.34 20.30
CA SER A 162 23.01 -14.23 19.15
C SER A 162 22.08 -15.44 19.12
N ASN A 163 21.65 -15.93 20.28
CA ASN A 163 20.67 -17.02 20.38
C ASN A 163 19.29 -16.61 19.84
N ILE A 164 18.89 -15.35 19.97
CA ILE A 164 17.64 -14.81 19.41
C ILE A 164 17.75 -14.68 17.89
N ILE A 165 18.88 -14.18 17.38
CA ILE A 165 19.16 -14.12 15.94
C ILE A 165 19.07 -15.52 15.33
N ALA A 166 19.73 -16.51 15.94
CA ALA A 166 19.68 -17.91 15.48
C ALA A 166 18.26 -18.50 15.56
N LYS A 167 17.46 -18.13 16.57
CA LYS A 167 16.06 -18.53 16.66
C LYS A 167 15.24 -17.94 15.51
N ALA A 168 15.39 -16.65 15.23
CA ALA A 168 14.70 -15.97 14.14
C ALA A 168 15.06 -16.56 12.77
N GLU A 169 16.34 -16.84 12.53
CA GLU A 169 16.83 -17.50 11.33
C GLU A 169 16.20 -18.88 11.14
N LYS A 170 16.18 -19.70 12.20
CA LYS A 170 15.56 -21.03 12.16
C LYS A 170 14.06 -20.97 11.89
N MET A 171 13.39 -19.94 12.37
CA MET A 171 11.96 -19.71 12.12
C MET A 171 11.71 -19.05 10.76
N GLY A 172 12.75 -18.58 10.09
CA GLY A 172 12.66 -17.82 8.85
C GLY A 172 11.94 -16.48 9.03
N ILE A 173 11.97 -15.87 10.21
CA ILE A 173 11.35 -14.57 10.46
C ILE A 173 12.43 -13.48 10.29
N PRO A 174 12.25 -12.55 9.34
CA PRO A 174 13.20 -11.46 9.11
C PRO A 174 13.42 -10.57 10.34
N LEU A 175 14.68 -10.29 10.64
CA LEU A 175 15.09 -9.26 11.59
C LEU A 175 15.70 -8.09 10.82
N LEU A 176 15.05 -6.93 10.87
CA LEU A 176 15.43 -5.70 10.17
C LEU A 176 16.03 -4.71 11.16
N LEU A 177 17.35 -4.49 11.09
CA LEU A 177 18.04 -3.53 11.96
C LEU A 177 18.05 -2.14 11.32
N VAL A 178 17.52 -1.14 12.02
CA VAL A 178 17.45 0.26 11.56
C VAL A 178 18.14 1.20 12.54
N SER A 179 18.63 2.33 12.04
CA SER A 179 19.27 3.37 12.87
C SER A 179 18.28 4.24 13.65
N LEU A 180 17.04 4.33 13.18
CA LEU A 180 16.00 5.19 13.76
C LEU A 180 15.45 4.62 15.07
N ASP A 181 14.87 5.50 15.88
CA ASP A 181 14.08 5.08 17.05
C ASP A 181 12.71 4.52 16.66
N SER A 182 11.97 3.97 17.62
CA SER A 182 10.67 3.33 17.37
C SER A 182 9.60 4.29 16.84
N TYR A 183 9.60 5.55 17.29
CA TYR A 183 8.64 6.54 16.84
C TYR A 183 8.96 6.98 15.41
N GLN A 184 10.21 7.31 15.13
CA GLN A 184 10.68 7.70 13.80
C GLN A 184 10.48 6.58 12.78
N THR A 185 10.78 5.33 13.16
CA THR A 185 10.56 4.16 12.31
C THR A 185 9.08 4.00 12.00
N ALA A 186 8.21 4.03 13.01
CA ALA A 186 6.77 3.90 12.80
C ALA A 186 6.21 5.03 11.93
N LYS A 187 6.66 6.28 12.17
CA LYS A 187 6.23 7.43 11.38
C LYS A 187 6.70 7.34 9.93
N GLN A 188 7.93 6.89 9.71
CA GLN A 188 8.43 6.68 8.37
C GLN A 188 7.60 5.64 7.62
N ILE A 189 7.24 4.51 8.26
CA ILE A 189 6.38 3.48 7.65
C ILE A 189 4.97 4.03 7.35
N ASP A 190 4.39 4.81 8.27
CA ASP A 190 3.09 5.47 8.11
C ASP A 190 3.06 6.45 6.91
N ASP A 191 4.18 7.14 6.66
CA ASP A 191 4.33 8.06 5.53
C ASP A 191 4.68 7.36 4.20
N LEU A 192 4.87 6.04 4.18
CA LEU A 192 5.19 5.30 2.95
C LEU A 192 3.95 5.09 2.08
N GLU A 193 4.14 5.28 0.78
CA GLU A 193 3.20 4.78 -0.23
C GLU A 193 3.55 3.33 -0.60
N ALA A 194 2.54 2.46 -0.64
CA ALA A 194 2.68 1.05 -1.01
C ALA A 194 2.80 0.87 -2.53
N LEU A 195 3.96 1.25 -3.07
CA LEU A 195 4.24 1.16 -4.49
C LEU A 195 4.66 -0.27 -4.87
N PRO A 196 4.20 -0.80 -6.01
CA PRO A 196 4.69 -2.06 -6.54
C PRO A 196 6.17 -1.90 -6.96
N THR A 197 6.99 -2.86 -6.55
CA THR A 197 8.38 -3.01 -6.98
C THR A 197 8.49 -4.08 -8.06
N LYS A 198 9.65 -4.15 -8.73
CA LYS A 198 9.95 -5.18 -9.73
C LYS A 198 9.82 -6.62 -9.20
N ASP A 199 9.96 -6.80 -7.88
CA ASP A 199 9.95 -8.10 -7.22
C ASP A 199 8.54 -8.51 -6.77
N ASP A 200 7.57 -7.58 -6.75
CA ASP A 200 6.17 -7.82 -6.36
C ASP A 200 5.35 -8.46 -7.50
N LYS A 201 5.80 -9.62 -8.01
CA LYS A 201 5.19 -10.32 -9.16
C LYS A 201 3.69 -10.55 -9.00
N GLU A 202 3.25 -10.95 -7.80
CA GLU A 202 1.84 -11.20 -7.51
C GLU A 202 1.01 -9.91 -7.52
N LYS A 203 1.55 -8.82 -6.95
CA LYS A 203 0.89 -7.51 -6.96
C LYS A 203 0.80 -6.95 -8.37
N ILE A 204 1.86 -7.08 -9.17
CA ILE A 204 1.87 -6.66 -10.58
C ILE A 204 0.83 -7.44 -11.38
N ALA A 205 0.79 -8.77 -11.25
CA ALA A 205 -0.20 -9.60 -11.94
C ALA A 205 -1.64 -9.24 -11.55
N LEU A 206 -1.88 -8.90 -10.27
CA LEU A 206 -3.18 -8.42 -9.80
C LEU A 206 -3.56 -7.08 -10.43
N ILE A 207 -2.62 -6.14 -10.52
CA ILE A 207 -2.84 -4.83 -11.18
C ILE A 207 -3.15 -5.02 -12.67
N GLU A 208 -2.39 -5.86 -13.37
CA GLU A 208 -2.62 -6.15 -14.79
C GLU A 208 -4.02 -6.73 -15.03
N LYS A 209 -4.40 -7.72 -14.22
CA LYS A 209 -5.74 -8.31 -14.27
C LYS A 209 -6.83 -7.29 -13.98
N MET A 210 -6.66 -6.50 -12.91
CA MET A 210 -7.60 -5.44 -12.53
C MET A 210 -7.84 -4.45 -13.67
N ILE A 211 -6.78 -4.00 -14.34
CA ILE A 211 -6.90 -3.08 -15.47
C ILE A 211 -7.58 -3.77 -16.66
N SER A 212 -7.21 -5.01 -16.97
CA SER A 212 -7.81 -5.79 -18.06
C SER A 212 -9.31 -6.03 -17.86
N ASP A 213 -9.74 -6.30 -16.64
CA ASP A 213 -11.14 -6.66 -16.32
C ASP A 213 -12.05 -5.42 -16.26
N HIS A 214 -11.50 -4.25 -15.89
CA HIS A 214 -12.30 -3.07 -15.54
C HIS A 214 -12.10 -1.85 -16.44
N VAL A 215 -11.06 -1.82 -17.29
CA VAL A 215 -10.73 -0.66 -18.12
C VAL A 215 -10.73 -1.01 -19.60
N ASP A 216 -11.57 -0.31 -20.37
CA ASP A 216 -11.59 -0.42 -21.82
C ASP A 216 -10.51 0.48 -22.44
N ILE A 217 -9.29 -0.05 -22.52
CA ILE A 217 -8.15 0.65 -23.12
C ILE A 217 -8.38 0.94 -24.61
N LYS A 218 -9.23 0.18 -25.31
CA LYS A 218 -9.49 0.41 -26.74
C LYS A 218 -10.23 1.73 -26.98
N LYS A 219 -11.00 2.21 -26.00
CA LYS A 219 -11.60 3.56 -26.01
C LYS A 219 -10.58 4.68 -25.89
N LEU A 220 -9.39 4.38 -25.35
CA LEU A 220 -8.26 5.30 -25.39
C LEU A 220 -7.74 5.33 -26.83
N GLN A 221 -8.29 6.24 -27.64
CA GLN A 221 -7.77 6.51 -28.97
C GLN A 221 -6.37 7.13 -28.83
N LEU A 222 -5.36 6.25 -28.68
CA LEU A 222 -3.94 6.54 -28.82
C LEU A 222 -3.72 6.82 -30.30
N ALA A 223 -3.78 8.11 -30.65
CA ALA A 223 -3.38 8.63 -31.95
C ALA A 223 -1.89 8.96 -31.92
#